data_AF-A0A7S3Q0X6-F1
#
_entry.id   AF-A0A7S3Q0X6-F1
#
_cell.length_a   1.000
_cell.length_b   1.000
_cell.length_c   1.000
_cell.angle_alpha   90.00
_cell.angle_beta   90.00
_cell.angle_gamma   90.00
#
_symmetry.space_group_name_H-M   'P 1'
#
loop_
_entity.id
_entity.type
_entity.pdbx_description
1 polymer ?
#
loop_
_entity_poly.entity_id
_entity_poly.type
_entity_poly.pdbx_seq_one_letter_code
_entity_poly.pdbx_strand_id
1 'polypeptide(L)'
;MDRGQQQIDKAKRTELITSILSQQREQVRNLMDCQLENMVLGWVSQHGEIGGPSDAGQPQDPSTQAELDELALELNDVLNLSPDQKSELQSASHGMEEERKAIETIYTSLTALMSNSWLMNSGIEECTEQFTSILNPTQMSKFLLWADHNSEAIDQLDYVNAPPANAQPNSSPTFAFGIDESTAMEES
;
A
#
# COMPACT_ATOMS: atom_id res chain seq x y z
N MET A 1 -13.19 -27.64 -8.42
CA MET A 1 -12.23 -27.38 -9.51
C MET A 1 -11.08 -26.62 -8.91
N ASP A 2 -9.92 -27.26 -8.88
CA ASP A 2 -8.68 -26.71 -8.37
C ASP A 2 -8.08 -25.83 -9.48
N ARG A 3 -8.09 -24.51 -9.32
CA ARG A 3 -7.47 -23.56 -10.28
C ARG A 3 -5.93 -23.58 -10.19
N GLY A 4 -5.34 -24.64 -9.62
CA GLY A 4 -3.92 -24.70 -9.30
C GLY A 4 -3.51 -23.77 -8.15
N GLN A 5 -4.48 -23.17 -7.47
CA GLN A 5 -4.25 -22.42 -6.25
C GLN A 5 -4.17 -23.44 -5.11
N GLN A 6 -3.00 -23.54 -4.47
CA GLN A 6 -2.87 -24.35 -3.25
C GLN A 6 -4.03 -23.99 -2.32
N GLN A 7 -4.87 -24.98 -2.00
CA GLN A 7 -5.95 -24.81 -1.03
C GLN A 7 -5.33 -24.66 0.37
N ILE A 8 -4.82 -23.46 0.65
CA ILE A 8 -4.44 -23.05 1.99
C ILE A 8 -5.76 -22.82 2.73
N ASP A 9 -5.94 -23.60 3.79
CA ASP A 9 -7.06 -23.45 4.71
C ASP A 9 -7.19 -22.00 5.18
N LYS A 10 -8.42 -21.53 5.35
CA LYS A 10 -8.74 -20.13 5.64
C LYS A 10 -8.01 -19.63 6.88
N ALA A 11 -8.05 -20.42 7.97
CA ALA A 11 -7.38 -20.07 9.21
C ALA A 11 -5.86 -19.91 9.01
N LYS A 12 -5.26 -20.85 8.28
CA LYS A 12 -3.83 -20.83 7.96
C LYS A 12 -3.45 -19.65 7.06
N ARG A 13 -4.31 -19.27 6.11
CA ARG A 13 -4.08 -18.11 5.25
C ARG A 13 -4.12 -16.81 6.04
N THR A 14 -5.14 -16.64 6.90
CA THR A 14 -5.25 -15.46 7.78
C THR A 14 -4.05 -15.39 8.73
N GLU A 15 -3.63 -16.50 9.32
CA GLU A 15 -2.45 -16.57 10.17
C GLU A 15 -1.17 -16.14 9.42
N LEU A 16 -0.95 -16.69 8.22
CA LEU A 16 0.20 -16.34 7.39
C LEU A 16 0.21 -14.86 7.00
N ILE A 17 -0.92 -14.32 6.54
CA ILE A 17 -1.05 -12.90 6.17
C ILE A 17 -0.79 -12.02 7.40
N THR A 18 -1.39 -12.36 8.55
CA THR A 18 -1.20 -11.61 9.81
C THR A 18 0.27 -11.63 10.24
N SER A 19 0.92 -12.79 10.17
CA SER A 19 2.33 -12.95 10.51
C SER A 19 3.22 -12.10 9.60
N ILE A 20 3.01 -12.16 8.28
CA ILE A 20 3.79 -11.40 7.31
C ILE A 20 3.62 -9.90 7.53
N LEU A 21 2.37 -9.42 7.64
CA LEU A 21 2.10 -8.00 7.86
C LEU A 21 2.69 -7.50 9.19
N SER A 22 2.64 -8.32 10.25
CA SER A 22 3.24 -7.97 11.54
C SER A 22 4.75 -7.84 11.44
N GLN A 23 5.42 -8.80 10.79
CA GLN A 23 6.87 -8.76 10.58
C GLN A 23 7.28 -7.56 9.73
N GLN A 24 6.56 -7.29 8.63
CA GLN A 24 6.84 -6.13 7.78
C GLN A 24 6.65 -4.82 8.54
N ARG A 25 5.61 -4.70 9.36
CA ARG A 25 5.37 -3.50 10.17
C ARG A 25 6.49 -3.29 11.19
N GLU A 26 6.98 -4.35 11.81
CA GLU A 26 8.11 -4.29 12.73
C GLU A 26 9.41 -3.88 12.02
N GLN A 27 9.68 -4.43 10.84
CA GLN A 27 10.83 -4.02 10.03
C GLN A 27 10.76 -2.54 9.63
N VAL A 28 9.59 -2.06 9.21
CA VAL A 28 9.38 -0.64 8.87
C VAL A 28 9.57 0.24 10.11
N ARG A 29 9.14 -0.20 11.29
CA ARG A 29 9.38 0.51 12.55
C ARG A 29 10.88 0.63 12.84
N ASN A 30 11.64 -0.45 12.69
CA ASN A 30 13.09 -0.43 12.90
C ASN A 30 13.78 0.53 11.91
N LEU A 31 13.34 0.55 10.65
CA LEU A 31 13.83 1.50 9.66
C LEU A 31 13.53 2.96 10.05
N MET A 32 12.34 3.21 10.60
CA MET A 32 11.96 4.54 11.09
C MET A 32 12.83 4.99 12.27
N ASP A 33 13.14 4.07 13.20
CA ASP A 33 14.03 4.35 14.34
C ASP A 33 15.46 4.66 13.84
N CYS A 34 16.01 3.85 12.93
CA CYS A 34 17.32 4.12 12.32
C CYS A 34 17.34 5.43 11.52
N GLN A 35 16.25 5.77 10.81
CA GLN A 35 16.16 7.02 10.07
C GLN A 35 16.21 8.22 11.01
N LEU A 36 15.52 8.13 12.15
CA LEU A 36 15.53 9.18 13.16
C LEU A 36 16.93 9.38 13.76
N GLU A 37 17.65 8.29 14.06
CA GLU A 37 19.04 8.35 14.52
C GLU A 37 19.95 9.05 13.50
N ASN A 38 19.81 8.72 12.22
CA ASN A 38 20.58 9.34 11.15
C ASN A 38 20.21 10.83 10.96
N MET A 39 18.93 11.19 11.10
CA MET A 39 18.48 12.58 11.03
C MET A 39 19.06 13.42 12.17
N VAL A 40 19.26 12.84 13.35
CA VAL A 40 19.96 13.51 14.46
C VAL A 40 21.40 13.85 14.07
N LEU A 41 22.13 12.94 13.42
CA LEU A 41 23.48 13.23 12.93
C LEU A 41 23.50 14.34 11.88
N GLY A 42 22.51 14.34 10.97
CA GLY A 42 22.31 15.43 10.01
C GLY A 42 22.06 16.77 10.71
N TRP A 43 21.16 16.80 11.69
CA TRP A 43 20.84 17.99 12.48
C TRP A 43 22.06 18.52 13.27
N VAL A 44 22.82 17.65 13.94
CA VAL A 44 24.07 18.00 14.66
C VAL A 44 25.11 18.57 13.70
N SER A 45 25.23 18.03 12.49
CA SER A 45 26.19 18.51 11.48
C SER A 45 25.91 19.93 10.99
N GLN A 46 24.67 20.40 11.14
CA GLN A 46 24.24 21.77 10.78
C GLN A 46 24.43 22.76 11.94
N HIS A 47 24.51 22.28 13.19
CA HIS A 47 24.71 23.13 14.36
C HIS A 47 26.20 23.36 14.62
N GLY A 48 26.61 24.63 14.58
CA GLY A 48 28.02 25.05 14.68
C GLY A 48 28.47 25.95 13.51
N GLU A 49 27.70 26.01 12.42
CA GLU A 49 27.86 27.05 11.40
C GLU A 49 26.99 28.25 11.75
N ILE A 50 27.63 29.39 12.00
CA ILE A 50 26.95 30.68 12.21
C ILE A 50 26.23 31.04 10.90
N GLY A 51 24.95 30.70 10.78
CA GLY A 51 24.07 31.20 9.70
C GLY A 51 23.49 30.18 8.70
N GLY A 52 23.31 28.91 9.07
CA GLY A 52 22.56 27.94 8.24
C GLY A 52 21.03 28.22 8.23
N PRO A 53 20.31 27.96 7.12
CA PRO A 53 18.91 28.35 6.96
C PRO A 53 18.00 27.55 7.90
N SER A 54 17.45 28.23 8.89
CA SER A 54 16.36 27.72 9.74
C SER A 54 15.09 27.52 8.92
N ASP A 55 14.95 26.40 8.21
CA ASP A 55 13.71 26.04 7.50
C ASP A 55 13.16 24.65 7.91
N ALA A 56 13.71 24.07 8.97
CA ALA A 56 13.11 22.91 9.63
C ALA A 56 12.32 23.39 10.86
N GLY A 57 11.01 23.60 10.67
CA GLY A 57 9.98 23.76 11.71
C GLY A 57 10.48 24.23 13.08
N GLN A 58 10.77 25.53 13.21
CA GLN A 58 11.18 26.12 14.47
C GLN A 58 10.18 25.78 15.60
N PRO A 59 10.64 25.33 16.77
CA PRO A 59 9.84 25.31 17.98
C PRO A 59 9.24 26.70 18.19
N GLN A 60 7.93 26.76 18.42
CA GLN A 60 7.23 28.03 18.66
C GLN A 60 7.65 28.71 19.97
N ASP A 61 8.38 27.99 20.83
CA ASP A 61 8.90 28.47 22.11
C ASP A 61 10.42 28.72 22.02
N PRO A 62 10.89 29.97 22.23
CA PRO A 62 12.31 30.29 22.20
C PRO A 62 13.12 29.58 23.29
N SER A 63 12.50 29.12 24.38
CA SER A 63 13.20 28.34 25.42
C SER A 63 13.58 26.95 24.92
N THR A 64 12.70 26.28 24.18
CA THR A 64 12.94 24.95 23.61
C THR A 64 14.01 24.97 22.53
N GLN A 65 14.07 26.04 21.72
CA GLN A 65 15.13 26.18 20.72
C GLN A 65 16.51 26.31 21.37
N ALA A 66 16.63 27.09 22.45
CA ALA A 66 17.90 27.26 23.16
C ALA A 66 18.41 25.93 23.76
N GLU A 67 17.50 25.11 24.32
CA GLU A 67 17.83 23.77 24.85
C GLU A 67 18.28 22.83 23.73
N LEU A 68 17.63 22.87 22.56
CA LEU A 68 18.04 22.08 21.39
C LEU A 68 19.41 22.52 20.85
N ASP A 69 19.67 23.82 20.78
CA ASP A 69 20.96 24.34 20.33
C ASP A 69 22.09 23.93 21.30
N GLU A 70 21.84 23.99 22.61
CA GLU A 70 22.80 23.53 23.64
C GLU A 70 23.07 22.02 23.51
N LEU A 71 22.03 21.20 23.33
CA LEU A 71 22.16 19.77 23.12
C LEU A 71 22.97 19.43 21.86
N ALA A 72 22.74 20.17 20.77
CA ALA A 72 23.50 19.99 19.54
C ALA A 72 24.99 20.30 19.74
N LEU A 73 25.32 21.36 20.48
CA LEU A 73 26.71 21.73 20.79
C LEU A 73 27.38 20.68 21.69
N GLU A 74 26.69 20.20 22.73
CA GLU A 74 27.19 19.12 23.59
C GLU A 74 27.46 17.85 22.79
N LEU A 75 26.52 17.45 21.92
CA LEU A 75 26.68 16.27 21.08
C LEU A 75 27.80 16.45 20.04
N ASN A 76 28.00 17.67 19.52
CA ASN A 76 29.12 17.98 18.64
C ASN A 76 30.48 17.82 19.36
N ASP A 77 30.57 18.29 20.60
CA ASP A 77 31.77 18.19 21.44
C ASP A 77 32.07 16.73 21.83
N VAL A 78 31.03 15.95 22.16
CA VAL A 78 31.18 14.51 22.44
C VAL A 78 31.67 13.76 21.20
N LEU A 79 31.07 14.02 20.03
CA LEU A 79 31.39 13.30 18.80
C LEU A 79 32.69 13.78 18.13
N ASN A 80 33.20 14.97 18.46
CA ASN A 80 34.41 15.55 17.90
C ASN A 80 34.47 15.49 16.36
N LEU A 81 33.35 15.82 15.70
CA LEU A 81 33.21 15.70 14.25
C LEU A 81 34.13 16.70 13.52
N SER A 82 34.94 16.21 12.58
CA SER A 82 35.77 17.06 11.71
C SER A 82 34.90 17.86 10.73
N PRO A 83 35.41 18.97 10.17
CA PRO A 83 34.69 19.73 9.13
C PRO A 83 34.32 18.87 7.92
N ASP A 84 35.21 17.97 7.48
CA ASP A 84 34.97 17.07 6.36
C ASP A 84 33.83 16.08 6.68
N GLN A 85 33.83 15.51 7.90
CA GLN A 85 32.75 14.62 8.35
C GLN A 85 31.40 15.35 8.44
N LYS A 86 31.39 16.61 8.89
CA LYS A 86 30.17 17.43 8.91
C LYS A 86 29.64 17.65 7.50
N SER A 87 30.51 17.97 6.54
CA SER A 87 30.11 18.17 5.15
C SER A 87 29.55 16.88 4.53
N GLU A 88 30.16 15.73 4.79
CA GLU A 88 29.65 14.43 4.35
C GLU A 88 28.29 14.09 4.98
N LEU A 89 28.11 14.34 6.29
CA LEU A 89 26.84 14.14 6.98
C LEU A 89 25.74 15.07 6.45
N GLN A 90 26.05 16.32 6.16
CA GLN A 90 25.10 17.25 5.54
C GLN A 90 24.68 16.75 4.16
N SER A 91 25.64 16.30 3.33
CA SER A 91 25.34 15.72 2.02
C SER A 91 24.51 14.43 2.13
N ALA A 92 24.80 13.57 3.10
CA ALA A 92 24.05 12.34 3.34
C ALA A 92 22.65 12.62 3.91
N SER A 93 22.47 13.75 4.60
CA SER A 93 21.18 14.14 5.18
C SER A 93 20.16 14.66 4.14
N HIS A 94 20.61 14.91 2.92
CA HIS A 94 19.74 15.37 1.85
C HIS A 94 18.74 14.28 1.43
N GLY A 95 17.44 14.59 1.44
CA GLY A 95 16.40 13.64 1.08
C GLY A 95 15.86 12.77 2.22
N MET A 96 16.45 12.88 3.43
CA MET A 96 16.07 12.04 4.57
C MET A 96 14.64 12.31 5.07
N GLU A 97 14.15 13.55 4.93
CA GLU A 97 12.79 13.92 5.34
C GLU A 97 11.74 13.33 4.39
N GLU A 98 12.02 13.32 3.08
CA GLU A 98 11.19 12.66 2.08
C GLU A 98 11.14 11.14 2.32
N GLU A 99 12.29 10.54 2.61
CA GLU A 99 12.39 9.12 2.95
C GLU A 99 11.61 8.80 4.25
N ARG A 100 11.73 9.63 5.28
CA ARG A 100 10.97 9.50 6.53
C ARG A 100 9.46 9.50 6.25
N LYS A 101 8.97 10.45 5.45
CA LYS A 101 7.54 10.52 5.06
C LYS A 101 7.10 9.28 4.27
N ALA A 102 7.96 8.75 3.41
CA ALA A 102 7.67 7.53 2.66
C ALA A 102 7.55 6.32 3.61
N ILE A 103 8.49 6.16 4.54
CA ILE A 103 8.46 5.10 5.57
C ILE A 103 7.20 5.22 6.44
N GLU A 104 6.84 6.43 6.88
CA GLU A 104 5.63 6.68 7.67
C GLU A 104 4.34 6.32 6.89
N THR A 105 4.31 6.61 5.59
CA THR A 105 3.21 6.22 4.70
C THR A 105 3.07 4.70 4.60
N ILE A 106 4.19 3.98 4.45
CA ILE A 106 4.21 2.52 4.42
C ILE A 106 3.72 1.96 5.77
N TYR A 107 4.22 2.50 6.88
CA TYR A 107 3.81 2.08 8.23
C TYR A 107 2.31 2.26 8.46
N THR A 108 1.77 3.42 8.07
CA THR A 108 0.34 3.73 8.14
C THR A 108 -0.47 2.77 7.28
N SER A 109 0.00 2.47 6.07
CA SER A 109 -0.65 1.53 5.17
C SER A 109 -0.70 0.12 5.75
N LEU A 110 0.43 -0.39 6.28
CA LEU A 110 0.48 -1.70 6.95
C LEU A 110 -0.44 -1.75 8.17
N THR A 111 -0.48 -0.68 8.97
CA THR A 111 -1.38 -0.57 10.11
C THR A 111 -2.84 -0.60 9.66
N ALA A 112 -3.18 0.14 8.59
CA ALA A 112 -4.50 0.12 8.00
C ALA A 112 -4.87 -1.29 7.50
N LEU A 113 -3.98 -1.97 6.78
CA LEU A 113 -4.19 -3.35 6.30
C LEU A 113 -4.47 -4.31 7.47
N MET A 114 -3.72 -4.22 8.55
CA MET A 114 -3.92 -5.07 9.74
C MET A 114 -5.20 -4.73 10.51
N SER A 115 -5.65 -3.48 10.50
CA SER A 115 -6.90 -3.05 11.15
C SER A 115 -8.16 -3.36 10.32
N ASN A 116 -7.98 -3.62 9.03
CA ASN A 116 -9.08 -3.84 8.10
C ASN A 116 -9.57 -5.29 8.16
N SER A 117 -10.73 -5.46 8.78
CA SER A 117 -11.38 -6.76 8.90
C SER A 117 -11.73 -7.40 7.56
N TRP A 118 -11.93 -6.63 6.48
CA TRP A 118 -12.32 -7.16 5.16
C TRP A 118 -11.18 -7.82 4.38
N LEU A 119 -9.92 -7.44 4.64
CA LEU A 119 -8.74 -8.11 4.08
C LEU A 119 -8.39 -9.38 4.87
N MET A 120 -8.76 -9.40 6.15
CA MET A 120 -8.52 -10.52 7.06
C MET A 120 -9.68 -11.51 7.09
N ASN A 121 -10.90 -11.06 6.76
CA ASN A 121 -12.06 -11.88 6.53
C ASN A 121 -12.09 -12.33 5.07
N SER A 122 -12.48 -13.57 4.88
CA SER A 122 -12.83 -14.14 3.57
C SER A 122 -14.10 -13.50 3.00
N GLY A 123 -14.25 -12.17 2.97
CA GLY A 123 -15.48 -11.52 2.51
C GLY A 123 -15.83 -11.92 1.08
N ILE A 124 -14.82 -12.00 0.21
CA ILE A 124 -15.00 -12.48 -1.17
C ILE A 124 -15.29 -13.99 -1.20
N GLU A 125 -14.59 -14.79 -0.40
CA GLU A 125 -14.77 -16.24 -0.34
C GLU A 125 -16.12 -16.65 0.25
N GLU A 126 -16.57 -16.02 1.33
CA GLU A 126 -17.87 -16.23 1.98
C GLU A 126 -19.01 -15.77 1.07
N CYS A 127 -18.89 -14.59 0.42
CA CYS A 127 -19.86 -14.17 -0.59
C CYS A 127 -19.92 -15.19 -1.73
N THR A 128 -18.76 -15.60 -2.25
CA THR A 128 -18.68 -16.60 -3.33
C THR A 128 -19.27 -17.93 -2.89
N GLU A 129 -19.01 -18.38 -1.67
CA GLU A 129 -19.54 -19.62 -1.10
C GLU A 129 -21.06 -19.56 -0.92
N GLN A 130 -21.60 -18.43 -0.45
CA GLN A 130 -23.04 -18.21 -0.39
C GLN A 130 -23.69 -18.28 -1.78
N PHE A 131 -23.15 -17.55 -2.77
CA PHE A 131 -23.70 -17.57 -4.13
C PHE A 131 -23.55 -18.94 -4.79
N THR A 132 -22.43 -19.62 -4.57
CA THR A 132 -22.14 -20.93 -5.18
C THR A 132 -22.92 -22.06 -4.52
N SER A 133 -23.23 -21.96 -3.22
CA SER A 133 -24.00 -22.97 -2.49
C SER A 133 -25.45 -23.13 -2.96
N ILE A 134 -26.01 -22.08 -3.57
CA ILE A 134 -27.37 -22.06 -4.13
C ILE A 134 -27.42 -22.87 -5.43
N LEU A 135 -26.30 -22.91 -6.16
CA LEU A 135 -26.20 -23.54 -7.47
C LEU A 135 -25.72 -24.99 -7.32
N ASN A 136 -26.38 -25.91 -8.02
CA ASN A 136 -25.86 -27.26 -8.10
C ASN A 136 -24.58 -27.30 -8.96
N PRO A 137 -23.74 -28.35 -8.84
CA PRO A 137 -22.46 -28.41 -9.55
C PRO A 137 -22.57 -28.21 -11.06
N THR A 138 -23.62 -28.73 -11.68
CA THR A 138 -23.88 -28.59 -13.11
C THR A 138 -24.23 -27.15 -13.49
N GLN A 139 -25.03 -26.46 -12.68
CA GLN A 139 -25.34 -25.04 -12.86
C GLN A 139 -24.10 -24.17 -12.66
N MET A 140 -23.28 -24.47 -11.66
CA MET A 140 -22.02 -23.79 -11.42
C MET A 140 -21.07 -23.93 -12.61
N SER A 141 -20.89 -25.14 -13.15
CA SER A 141 -20.05 -25.36 -14.33
C SER A 141 -20.56 -24.60 -15.56
N LYS A 142 -21.88 -24.60 -15.80
CA LYS A 142 -22.48 -23.84 -16.91
C LYS A 142 -22.29 -22.33 -16.74
N PHE A 143 -22.48 -21.83 -15.52
CA PHE A 143 -22.27 -20.42 -15.21
C PHE A 143 -20.81 -20.00 -15.43
N LEU A 144 -19.85 -20.81 -14.96
CA LEU A 144 -18.43 -20.51 -15.14
C LEU A 144 -18.02 -20.51 -16.61
N LEU A 145 -18.51 -21.47 -17.42
CA LEU A 145 -18.29 -21.49 -18.86
C LEU A 145 -18.90 -20.27 -19.56
N TRP A 146 -20.11 -19.89 -19.17
CA TRP A 146 -20.77 -18.70 -19.69
C TRP A 146 -20.01 -17.42 -19.29
N ALA A 147 -19.57 -17.31 -18.04
CA ALA A 147 -18.85 -16.14 -17.55
C ALA A 147 -17.48 -15.98 -18.23
N ASP A 148 -16.77 -17.09 -18.48
CA ASP A 148 -15.51 -17.08 -19.22
C ASP A 148 -15.71 -16.65 -20.67
N HIS A 149 -16.76 -17.15 -21.32
CA HIS A 149 -17.11 -16.77 -22.69
C HIS A 149 -17.56 -15.30 -22.81
N ASN A 150 -18.09 -14.72 -21.74
CA ASN A 150 -18.63 -13.36 -21.72
C ASN A 150 -17.77 -12.38 -20.92
N SER A 151 -16.50 -12.70 -20.65
CA SER A 151 -15.65 -11.88 -19.77
C SER A 151 -15.54 -10.42 -20.22
N GLU A 152 -15.38 -10.18 -21.52
CA GLU A 152 -15.28 -8.83 -22.08
C GLU A 152 -16.58 -8.01 -21.91
N ALA A 153 -17.74 -8.66 -22.03
CA ALA A 153 -19.04 -8.03 -21.80
C ALA A 153 -19.29 -7.78 -20.30
N ILE A 154 -18.79 -8.66 -19.44
CA ILE A 154 -18.82 -8.48 -17.98
C ILE A 154 -17.92 -7.31 -17.56
N ASP A 155 -16.72 -7.17 -18.13
CA ASP A 155 -15.80 -6.08 -17.84
C ASP A 155 -16.39 -4.71 -18.24
N GLN A 156 -17.24 -4.68 -19.25
CA GLN A 156 -17.97 -3.46 -19.68
C GLN A 156 -19.09 -3.05 -18.72
N LEU A 157 -19.51 -3.91 -17.78
CA LEU A 157 -20.52 -3.60 -16.76
C LEU A 157 -19.97 -2.80 -15.57
N ASP A 158 -18.94 -1.97 -15.77
CA ASP A 158 -18.33 -1.15 -14.71
C ASP A 158 -19.38 -0.25 -14.03
N TYR A 159 -19.94 -0.75 -12.91
CA TYR A 159 -20.94 -0.08 -12.11
C TYR A 159 -20.34 1.06 -11.27
N VAL A 160 -19.02 1.05 -11.07
CA VAL A 160 -18.33 2.03 -10.21
C VAL A 160 -18.01 3.29 -10.99
N ASN A 161 -17.61 3.17 -12.26
CA ASN A 161 -17.33 4.30 -13.15
C ASN A 161 -18.38 4.48 -14.25
N ALA A 162 -19.60 3.95 -14.05
CA ALA A 162 -20.66 4.05 -15.03
C ALA A 162 -20.89 5.53 -15.42
N PRO A 163 -20.80 5.88 -16.71
CA PRO A 163 -21.06 7.24 -17.15
C PRO A 163 -22.50 7.64 -16.79
N PRO A 164 -22.76 8.94 -16.52
CA PRO A 164 -24.09 9.43 -16.24
C PRO A 164 -25.04 9.05 -17.38
N ALA A 165 -26.34 8.91 -17.10
CA ALA A 165 -27.35 8.37 -18.03
C ALA A 165 -27.35 9.00 -19.45
N ASN A 166 -26.81 10.20 -19.59
CA ASN A 166 -26.74 10.97 -20.83
C ASN A 166 -25.45 10.72 -21.65
N ALA A 167 -24.50 9.95 -21.11
CA ALA A 167 -23.18 9.68 -21.70
C ALA A 167 -22.89 8.17 -21.79
N GLN A 168 -23.95 7.33 -21.76
CA GLN A 168 -23.79 5.90 -21.93
C GLN A 168 -23.19 5.57 -23.31
N PRO A 169 -22.27 4.61 -23.39
CA PRO A 169 -21.68 4.20 -24.66
C PRO A 169 -22.76 3.68 -25.63
N ASN A 170 -22.58 3.97 -26.92
CA ASN A 170 -23.51 3.55 -27.99
C ASN A 170 -23.57 2.03 -28.20
N SER A 171 -22.58 1.29 -27.69
CA SER A 171 -22.55 -0.18 -27.69
C SER A 171 -22.82 -0.68 -26.28
N SER A 172 -23.96 -1.33 -26.10
CA SER A 172 -24.26 -2.08 -24.87
C SER A 172 -23.47 -3.39 -24.87
N PRO A 173 -23.12 -3.94 -23.68
CA PRO A 173 -22.47 -5.23 -23.60
C PRO A 173 -23.37 -6.32 -24.21
N THR A 174 -22.83 -7.04 -25.18
CA THR A 174 -23.53 -8.15 -25.85
C THR A 174 -23.16 -9.44 -25.15
N PHE A 175 -24.16 -10.09 -24.52
CA PHE A 175 -23.98 -11.39 -23.91
C PHE A 175 -24.37 -12.49 -24.89
N ALA A 176 -23.45 -13.41 -25.17
CA ALA A 176 -23.73 -14.62 -25.92
C ALA A 176 -24.33 -15.68 -24.98
N PHE A 177 -25.49 -16.21 -25.35
CA PHE A 177 -26.20 -17.24 -24.59
C PHE A 177 -26.19 -18.56 -25.37
N GLY A 178 -25.27 -19.44 -24.99
CA GLY A 178 -25.07 -20.73 -25.65
C GLY A 178 -23.76 -20.75 -26.44
N ILE A 179 -23.26 -21.95 -26.70
CA ILE A 179 -21.98 -22.19 -27.42
C ILE A 179 -22.18 -22.16 -28.95
N ASP A 180 -23.42 -21.99 -29.42
CA ASP A 180 -23.85 -22.31 -30.80
C ASP A 180 -24.44 -21.10 -31.56
N GLU A 181 -23.97 -19.88 -31.33
CA GLU A 181 -24.38 -18.72 -32.16
C GLU A 181 -23.36 -18.33 -33.24
N SER A 182 -22.35 -19.17 -33.49
CA SER A 182 -21.38 -18.98 -34.58
C SER A 182 -21.68 -19.78 -35.86
N THR A 183 -22.83 -20.44 -35.97
CA THR A 183 -23.19 -21.25 -37.16
C THR A 183 -24.48 -20.80 -37.88
N ALA A 184 -25.07 -19.65 -37.54
CA ALA A 184 -26.32 -19.19 -38.16
C ALA A 184 -26.20 -17.95 -39.07
N MET A 185 -24.99 -17.53 -39.46
CA MET A 185 -24.78 -16.35 -40.32
C MET A 185 -23.89 -16.60 -41.55
N GLU A 186 -23.87 -17.82 -42.09
CA GLU A 186 -23.26 -18.10 -43.42
C GLU A 186 -24.23 -18.63 -44.49
N GLU A 187 -25.55 -18.61 -44.25
CA GLU A 187 -26.53 -18.88 -45.30
C GLU A 187 -27.62 -17.80 -45.34
N SER A 188 -27.37 -16.70 -46.05
CA SER A 188 -28.38 -15.87 -46.74
C SER A 188 -27.72 -14.99 -47.80
#